data_AF-A0A8H6XU76-F1
#
_entry.id   AF-A0A8H6XU76-F1
#
_cell.length_a   1.000
_cell.length_b   1.000
_cell.length_c   1.000
_cell.angle_alpha   90.00
_cell.angle_beta   90.00
_cell.angle_gamma   90.00
#
_symmetry.space_group_name_H-M   'P 1'
#
loop_
_entity.id
_entity.type
_entity.pdbx_description
1 polymer ?
#
loop_
_entity_poly.entity_id
_entity_poly.type
_entity_poly.pdbx_seq_one_letter_code
_entity_poly.pdbx_strand_id
1 'polypeptide(L)'
;MAPPPIVSVFKFLQLNPSEGADRRNQKGGRRPPSTKVDVVADNGRRWIRINTIKNAGILAELREIDSYLTDSESDLDSDDPDYRPSLAQTEFDNSILQMGRVLIEAAKANPIEGVDGPEIPRVTLRLTRLDISPFRANGEPNDPRIAHTVQCLRDMDIDVELGERLESDIPIPTPLLNTPAPLPIKLQPTRQINLDLSVLVALVSDLTHSPLPSSVEEATARFLPPQRYREWKPQDRLAVDAPESIGGVSQDIVKHSRALTTHILQEMGKGLLQEIHDKLADLSGPVEFWTSEEARERCMRIVSRIGGEREVRRAEALFPIDPITTAEAETLFWQDSRYPRNFIPLLPVRLYPAPPLPPVEGTPKPHARLPRPMATEAAEITTPEMEMEMNLASRGDGDVHPTKINSRLSPHAVKSMLRGAELGWTTLTTTKSSVKALLREVKAARLAGRLVEDVEEDPRSAHDKAAAIWIVDPRNLQCFV
;
A
#
# COMPACT_ATOMS: atom_id res chain seq x y z
N MET A 1 14.37 3.11 20.56
CA MET A 1 13.33 3.83 19.80
C MET A 1 13.90 5.19 19.38
N ALA A 2 13.36 5.81 18.33
CA ALA A 2 13.75 7.18 17.98
C ALA A 2 13.41 8.14 19.14
N PRO A 3 14.30 9.05 19.55
CA PRO A 3 14.03 9.97 20.66
C PRO A 3 12.88 10.93 20.28
N PRO A 4 11.87 11.11 21.15
CA PRO A 4 10.86 12.14 20.91
C PRO A 4 11.46 13.55 21.05
N PRO A 5 10.90 14.56 20.38
CA PRO A 5 9.76 14.46 19.46
C PRO A 5 10.18 13.94 18.07
N ILE A 6 9.31 13.12 17.47
CA ILE A 6 9.45 12.73 16.06
C ILE A 6 8.90 13.85 15.20
N VAL A 7 9.77 14.47 14.40
CA VAL A 7 9.41 15.59 13.52
C VAL A 7 8.84 15.10 12.20
N SER A 8 9.40 14.03 11.65
CA SER A 8 8.99 13.51 10.35
C SER A 8 9.36 12.04 10.17
N VAL A 9 8.61 11.34 9.32
CA VAL A 9 8.89 9.96 8.90
C VAL A 9 8.88 9.91 7.38
N PHE A 10 9.86 9.21 6.79
CA PHE A 10 10.08 9.07 5.35
C PHE A 10 10.32 10.40 4.62
N LYS A 11 11.27 11.19 5.11
CA LYS A 11 11.68 12.47 4.50
C LYS A 11 12.74 12.23 3.43
N PHE A 12 12.66 12.94 2.31
CA PHE A 12 13.75 13.02 1.32
C PHE A 12 14.45 14.36 1.49
N LEU A 13 15.77 14.34 1.60
CA LEU A 13 16.61 15.50 1.87
C LEU A 13 17.58 15.69 0.71
N GLN A 14 17.71 16.93 0.25
CA GLN A 14 18.53 17.29 -0.91
C GLN A 14 20.00 17.39 -0.49
N LEU A 15 20.91 16.94 -1.35
CA LEU A 15 22.35 17.07 -1.10
C LEU A 15 22.85 18.51 -1.32
N ASN A 16 22.23 19.27 -2.23
CA ASN A 16 22.52 20.68 -2.48
C ASN A 16 21.22 21.51 -2.49
N PRO A 17 20.78 22.07 -1.36
CA PRO A 17 19.53 22.86 -1.33
C PRO A 17 19.64 24.19 -2.10
N SER A 18 20.85 24.73 -2.29
CA SER A 18 21.10 25.99 -3.00
C SER A 18 20.91 25.90 -4.52
N GLU A 19 21.13 24.74 -5.14
CA GLU A 19 21.00 24.57 -6.61
C GLU A 19 19.55 24.28 -7.06
N GLY A 20 18.66 23.98 -6.11
CA GLY A 20 17.28 23.56 -6.37
C GLY A 20 16.25 24.70 -6.48
N ALA A 21 16.63 25.94 -6.16
CA ALA A 21 15.72 27.09 -6.20
C ALA A 21 15.48 27.61 -7.63
N ASP A 22 16.51 27.62 -8.49
CA ASP A 22 16.43 28.26 -9.83
C ASP A 22 15.94 27.33 -10.96
N ARG A 23 15.81 26.02 -10.74
CA ARG A 23 15.48 25.05 -11.81
C ARG A 23 14.02 24.58 -11.84
N ARG A 24 13.14 25.12 -10.99
CA ARG A 24 11.73 24.64 -10.87
C ARG A 24 10.85 24.85 -12.11
N ASN A 25 11.30 25.60 -13.13
CA ASN A 25 10.52 25.89 -14.33
C ASN A 25 10.88 25.09 -15.59
N GLN A 26 11.79 24.11 -15.56
CA GLN A 26 12.07 23.28 -16.74
C GLN A 26 11.42 21.89 -16.64
N LYS A 27 10.30 21.71 -17.35
CA LYS A 27 9.69 20.41 -17.67
C LYS A 27 10.74 19.53 -18.36
N GLY A 28 11.32 18.58 -17.61
CA GLY A 28 12.27 17.59 -18.12
C GLY A 28 13.57 17.42 -17.32
N GLY A 29 13.84 18.26 -16.33
CA GLY A 29 15.08 18.18 -15.52
C GLY A 29 15.15 16.94 -14.62
N ARG A 30 16.30 16.24 -14.60
CA ARG A 30 16.63 15.23 -13.60
C ARG A 30 16.39 15.82 -12.20
N ARG A 31 15.61 15.12 -11.36
CA ARG A 31 15.38 15.54 -9.97
C ARG A 31 16.74 15.73 -9.28
N PRO A 32 16.90 16.77 -8.44
CA PRO A 32 18.15 16.98 -7.73
C PRO A 32 18.48 15.75 -6.87
N PRO A 33 19.78 15.43 -6.69
CA PRO A 33 20.19 14.30 -5.88
C PRO A 33 19.62 14.46 -4.47
N SER A 34 18.94 13.43 -3.98
CA SER A 34 18.33 13.41 -2.66
C SER A 34 18.49 12.05 -2.00
N THR A 35 18.59 12.06 -0.67
CA THR A 35 18.67 10.86 0.15
C THR A 35 17.42 10.72 1.00
N LYS A 36 17.05 9.47 1.28
CA LYS A 36 15.89 9.15 2.11
C LYS A 36 16.34 9.02 3.56
N VAL A 37 15.62 9.66 4.48
CA VAL A 37 15.72 9.46 5.93
C VAL A 37 14.40 8.88 6.42
N ASP A 38 14.43 7.75 7.11
CA ASP A 38 13.20 7.06 7.53
C ASP A 38 12.57 7.73 8.74
N VAL A 39 13.36 8.22 9.69
CA VAL A 39 12.87 8.96 10.86
C VAL A 39 13.74 10.19 11.13
N VAL A 40 13.10 11.34 11.30
CA VAL A 40 13.71 12.58 11.78
C VAL A 40 13.16 12.83 13.18
N ALA A 41 14.05 12.84 14.16
CA ALA A 41 13.76 12.81 15.58
C ALA A 41 14.54 13.91 16.33
N ASP A 42 14.23 14.10 17.61
CA ASP A 42 14.89 15.09 18.47
C ASP A 42 14.91 16.50 17.85
N ASN A 43 13.73 17.01 17.48
CA ASN A 43 13.58 18.31 16.81
C ASN A 43 14.42 18.48 15.53
N GLY A 44 14.72 17.38 14.84
CA GLY A 44 15.54 17.39 13.63
C GLY A 44 16.97 16.95 13.85
N ARG A 45 17.47 17.01 15.11
CA ARG A 45 18.87 16.77 15.49
C ARG A 45 19.32 15.34 15.27
N ARG A 46 18.39 14.39 15.14
CA ARG A 46 18.71 12.99 14.87
C ARG A 46 18.02 12.46 13.64
N TRP A 47 18.79 11.90 12.72
CA TRP A 47 18.31 11.27 11.50
C TRP A 47 18.56 9.77 11.56
N ILE A 48 17.54 8.97 11.30
CA ILE A 48 17.63 7.51 11.35
C ILE A 48 17.27 6.95 9.97
N ARG A 49 18.22 6.22 9.37
CA ARG A 49 18.01 5.40 8.17
C ARG A 49 17.91 3.94 8.57
N ILE A 50 16.86 3.26 8.11
CA ILE A 50 16.65 1.83 8.31
C ILE A 50 16.95 1.10 7.01
N ASN A 51 17.86 0.14 7.07
CA ASN A 51 18.21 -0.75 5.97
C ASN A 51 18.09 -2.22 6.42
N THR A 52 17.49 -3.04 5.57
CA THR A 52 17.19 -4.46 5.82
C THR A 52 18.12 -5.40 5.05
N ILE A 53 19.28 -4.91 4.60
CA ILE A 53 20.30 -5.72 3.94
C ILE A 53 20.78 -6.86 4.85
N LYS A 54 20.99 -8.04 4.25
CA LYS A 54 21.52 -9.23 4.93
C LYS A 54 22.98 -9.45 4.56
N ASN A 55 23.67 -10.29 5.32
CA ASN A 55 25.04 -10.73 5.02
C ASN A 55 25.19 -11.24 3.59
N ALA A 56 24.22 -12.03 3.09
CA ALA A 56 24.26 -12.56 1.72
C ALA A 56 24.24 -11.47 0.65
N GLY A 57 23.59 -10.32 0.92
CA GLY A 57 23.56 -9.18 0.01
C GLY A 57 24.91 -8.48 -0.06
N ILE A 58 25.50 -8.14 1.11
CA ILE A 58 26.85 -7.57 1.16
C ILE A 58 27.88 -8.50 0.51
N LEU A 59 27.77 -9.81 0.75
CA LEU A 59 28.68 -10.78 0.15
C LEU A 59 28.58 -10.87 -1.37
N ALA A 60 27.38 -10.67 -1.93
CA ALA A 60 27.23 -10.61 -3.37
C ALA A 60 27.98 -9.38 -3.93
N GLU A 61 27.80 -8.21 -3.31
CA GLU A 61 28.50 -6.98 -3.68
C GLU A 61 30.02 -7.12 -3.53
N LEU A 62 30.50 -7.75 -2.44
CA LEU A 62 31.94 -7.97 -2.24
C LEU A 62 32.53 -8.92 -3.28
N ARG A 63 31.83 -9.99 -3.65
CA ARG A 63 32.29 -10.91 -4.71
C ARG A 63 32.28 -10.24 -6.08
N GLU A 64 31.32 -9.37 -6.32
CA GLU A 64 31.26 -8.55 -7.53
C GLU A 64 32.50 -7.66 -7.61
N ILE A 65 32.83 -6.92 -6.54
CA ILE A 65 34.07 -6.13 -6.43
C ILE A 65 35.31 -7.00 -6.65
N ASP A 66 35.40 -8.15 -5.98
CA ASP A 66 36.54 -9.07 -6.11
C ASP A 66 36.70 -9.59 -7.56
N SER A 67 35.60 -9.82 -8.28
CA SER A 67 35.63 -10.32 -9.65
C SER A 67 36.23 -9.33 -10.65
N TYR A 68 36.10 -8.03 -10.38
CA TYR A 68 36.72 -6.98 -11.21
C TYR A 68 38.20 -6.76 -10.88
N LEU A 69 38.67 -7.18 -9.70
CA LEU A 69 40.07 -7.06 -9.29
C LEU A 69 40.98 -8.12 -9.93
N THR A 70 40.41 -9.24 -10.41
CA THR A 70 41.19 -10.36 -10.99
C THR A 70 41.46 -10.27 -12.49
N ASP A 71 40.81 -9.38 -13.22
CA ASP A 71 40.96 -9.25 -14.70
C ASP A 71 41.95 -8.15 -15.14
N SER A 72 42.67 -7.51 -14.21
CA SER A 72 43.57 -6.38 -14.52
C SER A 72 45.07 -6.75 -14.48
N GLU A 73 45.46 -7.85 -15.13
CA GLU A 73 46.86 -8.09 -15.53
C GLU A 73 47.00 -8.31 -17.05
N SER A 74 46.36 -7.46 -17.85
CA SER A 74 46.79 -7.19 -19.24
C SER A 74 46.00 -6.01 -19.78
N ASP A 75 46.62 -4.83 -19.82
CA ASP A 75 46.58 -3.91 -20.97
C ASP A 75 47.27 -2.61 -20.56
N LEU A 76 48.60 -2.62 -20.74
CA LEU A 76 49.39 -1.42 -20.90
C LEU A 76 49.02 -0.78 -22.25
N ASP A 77 48.96 0.55 -22.24
CA ASP A 77 48.90 1.48 -23.38
C ASP A 77 47.52 1.76 -24.01
N SER A 78 46.86 2.82 -23.53
CA SER A 78 46.10 3.71 -24.43
C SER A 78 46.02 5.16 -23.91
N ASP A 79 46.76 6.05 -24.58
CA ASP A 79 46.65 7.51 -24.46
C ASP A 79 45.38 8.01 -25.20
N ASP A 80 44.19 7.85 -24.59
CA ASP A 80 42.94 8.42 -25.12
C ASP A 80 42.32 9.43 -24.13
N PRO A 81 42.14 10.72 -24.52
CA PRO A 81 41.60 11.76 -23.64
C PRO A 81 40.08 11.69 -23.38
N ASP A 82 39.33 10.76 -24.00
CA ASP A 82 37.90 10.56 -23.75
C ASP A 82 37.62 9.48 -22.68
N TYR A 83 37.97 9.81 -21.43
CA TYR A 83 37.80 8.96 -20.25
C TYR A 83 36.32 8.61 -19.99
N ARG A 84 35.92 7.36 -20.31
CA ARG A 84 34.70 6.74 -19.78
C ARG A 84 34.93 6.39 -18.29
N PRO A 85 33.97 6.61 -17.37
CA PRO A 85 34.12 6.16 -15.99
C PRO A 85 34.30 4.65 -15.96
N SER A 86 35.42 4.20 -15.39
CA SER A 86 35.68 2.80 -15.09
C SER A 86 34.53 2.21 -14.26
N LEU A 87 33.96 1.08 -14.71
CA LEU A 87 33.01 0.27 -13.95
C LEU A 87 33.69 -0.57 -12.84
N ALA A 88 35.03 -0.64 -12.82
CA ALA A 88 35.77 -1.35 -11.81
C ALA A 88 35.89 -0.46 -10.55
N GLN A 89 35.20 -0.85 -9.48
CA GLN A 89 35.42 -0.27 -8.15
C GLN A 89 36.80 -0.71 -7.65
N THR A 90 37.77 0.22 -7.65
CA THR A 90 39.14 -0.03 -7.19
C THR A 90 39.29 0.01 -5.67
N GLU A 91 38.27 0.47 -4.95
CA GLU A 91 38.27 0.63 -3.48
C GLU A 91 37.17 -0.21 -2.82
N PHE A 92 37.37 -0.57 -1.56
CA PHE A 92 36.39 -1.27 -0.72
C PHE A 92 35.16 -0.37 -0.46
N ASP A 93 34.22 -0.29 -1.41
CA ASP A 93 33.12 0.67 -1.40
C ASP A 93 31.76 0.07 -1.80
N ASN A 94 31.17 -0.68 -0.86
CA ASN A 94 29.85 -1.28 -1.03
C ASN A 94 28.69 -0.27 -0.89
N SER A 95 27.48 -0.72 -1.23
CA SER A 95 26.27 0.13 -1.27
C SER A 95 25.93 0.79 0.07
N ILE A 96 26.30 0.17 1.20
CA ILE A 96 26.04 0.71 2.54
C ILE A 96 26.99 1.87 2.84
N LEU A 97 28.28 1.76 2.47
CA LEU A 97 29.26 2.83 2.64
C LEU A 97 28.90 4.05 1.80
N GLN A 98 28.52 3.82 0.54
CA GLN A 98 28.01 4.89 -0.33
C GLN A 98 26.79 5.59 0.28
N MET A 99 25.83 4.83 0.80
CA MET A 99 24.66 5.38 1.48
C MET A 99 25.04 6.17 2.73
N GLY A 100 26.04 5.72 3.50
CA GLY A 100 26.57 6.42 4.66
C GLY A 100 27.13 7.80 4.30
N ARG A 101 28.00 7.87 3.28
CA ARG A 101 28.56 9.14 2.78
C ARG A 101 27.47 10.11 2.34
N VAL A 102 26.51 9.62 1.54
CA VAL A 102 25.38 10.41 1.04
C VAL A 102 24.49 10.95 2.17
N LEU A 103 24.30 10.18 3.25
CA LEU A 103 23.55 10.65 4.42
C LEU A 103 24.29 11.76 5.18
N ILE A 104 25.60 11.61 5.36
CA ILE A 104 26.43 12.63 6.02
C ILE A 104 26.49 13.91 5.18
N GLU A 105 26.65 13.79 3.87
CA GLU A 105 26.63 14.92 2.95
C GLU A 105 25.30 15.67 3.02
N ALA A 106 24.18 14.94 2.97
CA ALA A 106 22.86 15.53 3.12
C ALA A 106 22.65 16.17 4.51
N ALA A 107 23.18 15.58 5.58
CA ALA A 107 23.11 16.16 6.92
C ALA A 107 23.87 17.50 6.99
N LYS A 108 25.08 17.55 6.42
CA LYS A 108 25.90 18.77 6.32
C LYS A 108 25.22 19.87 5.51
N ALA A 109 24.53 19.49 4.43
CA ALA A 109 23.82 20.43 3.57
C ALA A 109 22.51 20.96 4.17
N ASN A 110 21.95 20.30 5.18
CA ASN A 110 20.69 20.69 5.81
C ASN A 110 20.88 20.86 7.33
N PRO A 111 21.69 21.85 7.77
CA PRO A 111 21.85 22.14 9.19
C PRO A 111 20.54 22.63 9.80
N ILE A 112 20.38 22.42 11.10
CA ILE A 112 19.21 22.83 11.88
C ILE A 112 19.57 24.14 12.60
N GLU A 113 18.60 25.04 12.73
CA GLU A 113 18.75 26.23 13.55
C GLU A 113 18.85 25.85 15.03
N GLY A 114 20.07 25.87 15.58
CA GLY A 114 20.36 25.67 16.98
C GLY A 114 20.47 27.00 17.74
N VAL A 115 20.46 26.93 19.07
CA VAL A 115 20.62 28.09 19.96
C VAL A 115 21.99 28.76 19.77
N ASP A 116 23.02 27.97 19.48
CA ASP A 116 24.41 28.41 19.30
C ASP A 116 24.84 28.49 17.82
N GLY A 117 23.88 28.42 16.88
CA GLY A 117 24.12 28.45 15.44
C GLY A 117 23.67 27.20 14.68
N PRO A 118 24.02 27.07 13.39
CA PRO A 118 23.63 25.94 12.56
C PRO A 118 24.28 24.64 13.04
N GLU A 119 23.47 23.66 13.40
CA GLU A 119 23.91 22.35 13.92
C GLU A 119 23.66 21.24 12.91
N ILE A 120 24.65 20.38 12.69
CA ILE A 120 24.54 19.25 11.77
C ILE A 120 23.80 18.10 12.47
N PRO A 121 22.72 17.55 11.88
CA PRO A 121 22.02 16.41 12.44
C PRO A 121 22.94 15.19 12.60
N ARG A 122 22.84 14.50 13.75
CA ARG A 122 23.51 13.22 13.97
C ARG A 122 22.82 12.11 13.18
N VAL A 123 23.60 11.36 12.42
CA VAL A 123 23.10 10.27 11.56
C VAL A 123 23.25 8.92 12.27
N THR A 124 22.15 8.17 12.32
CA THR A 124 22.11 6.78 12.77
C THR A 124 21.71 5.88 11.59
N LEU A 125 22.49 4.85 11.31
CA LEU A 125 22.18 3.82 10.33
C LEU A 125 21.84 2.50 11.03
N ARG A 126 20.61 2.04 10.83
CA ARG A 126 20.09 0.83 11.46
C ARG A 126 20.04 -0.33 10.46
N LEU A 127 20.89 -1.33 10.68
CA LEU A 127 21.08 -2.49 9.82
C LEU A 127 20.42 -3.71 10.47
N THR A 128 19.10 -3.82 10.32
CA THR A 128 18.29 -4.73 11.17
C THR A 128 18.53 -6.20 10.91
N ARG A 129 19.03 -6.57 9.73
CA ARG A 129 19.26 -7.97 9.32
C ARG A 129 20.73 -8.30 9.11
N LEU A 130 21.61 -7.40 9.53
CA LEU A 130 23.05 -7.59 9.40
C LEU A 130 23.61 -8.19 10.68
N ASP A 131 24.36 -9.27 10.54
CA ASP A 131 25.02 -9.96 11.64
C ASP A 131 26.54 -9.85 11.47
N ILE A 132 27.21 -9.28 12.48
CA ILE A 132 28.67 -9.14 12.55
C ILE A 132 29.33 -10.23 13.40
N SER A 133 28.55 -11.19 13.90
CA SER A 133 29.09 -12.29 14.68
C SER A 133 30.15 -13.04 13.86
N PRO A 134 31.26 -13.47 14.49
CA PRO A 134 32.35 -14.16 13.80
C PRO A 134 31.88 -15.50 13.21
N PHE A 135 30.84 -16.10 13.79
CA PHE A 135 30.21 -17.33 13.32
C PHE A 135 28.72 -17.11 13.10
N ARG A 136 28.19 -17.71 12.04
CA ARG A 136 26.77 -17.76 11.74
C ARG A 136 26.06 -18.78 12.64
N ALA A 137 24.73 -18.72 12.69
CA ALA A 137 23.90 -19.65 13.46
C ALA A 137 24.12 -21.14 13.12
N ASN A 138 24.62 -21.44 11.91
CA ASN A 138 24.96 -22.80 11.46
C ASN A 138 26.41 -23.22 11.79
N GLY A 139 27.16 -22.40 12.52
CA GLY A 139 28.56 -22.67 12.91
C GLY A 139 29.62 -22.26 11.89
N GLU A 140 29.22 -21.84 10.69
CA GLU A 140 30.14 -21.40 9.64
C GLU A 140 30.74 -20.02 9.94
N PRO A 141 32.03 -19.78 9.63
CA PRO A 141 32.63 -18.47 9.81
C PRO A 141 31.95 -17.43 8.91
N ASN A 142 31.77 -16.24 9.45
CA ASN A 142 31.27 -15.08 8.71
C ASN A 142 32.43 -14.35 8.04
N ASP A 143 32.18 -13.68 6.91
CA ASP A 143 33.23 -12.95 6.21
C ASP A 143 33.64 -11.70 7.01
N PRO A 144 34.93 -11.54 7.36
CA PRO A 144 35.40 -10.44 8.20
C PRO A 144 35.15 -9.06 7.58
N ARG A 145 34.98 -8.97 6.25
CA ARG A 145 34.69 -7.71 5.54
C ARG A 145 33.32 -7.13 5.88
N ILE A 146 32.38 -7.95 6.36
CA ILE A 146 31.09 -7.46 6.85
C ILE A 146 31.29 -6.62 8.12
N ALA A 147 32.11 -7.11 9.06
CA ALA A 147 32.47 -6.37 10.26
C ALA A 147 33.29 -5.12 9.90
N HIS A 148 34.20 -5.22 8.93
CA HIS A 148 34.96 -4.08 8.41
C HIS A 148 34.05 -2.98 7.85
N THR A 149 33.01 -3.33 7.07
CA THR A 149 32.01 -2.37 6.56
C THR A 149 31.34 -1.57 7.69
N VAL A 150 30.96 -2.25 8.77
CA VAL A 150 30.36 -1.59 9.94
C VAL A 150 31.36 -0.68 10.63
N GLN A 151 32.64 -1.06 10.70
CA GLN A 151 33.68 -0.22 11.26
C GLN A 151 33.90 1.05 10.43
N CYS A 152 34.00 0.93 9.10
CA CYS A 152 34.14 2.08 8.22
C CYS A 152 32.97 3.08 8.38
N LEU A 153 31.74 2.62 8.57
CA LEU A 153 30.61 3.52 8.86
C LEU A 153 30.79 4.27 10.18
N ARG A 154 31.26 3.60 11.23
CA ARG A 154 31.52 4.23 12.54
C ARG A 154 32.64 5.25 12.44
N ASP A 155 33.66 4.96 11.65
CA ASP A 155 34.78 5.87 11.39
C ASP A 155 34.33 7.13 10.63
N MET A 156 33.20 7.07 9.90
CA MET A 156 32.52 8.23 9.30
C MET A 156 31.63 9.03 10.28
N ASP A 157 31.70 8.74 11.59
CA ASP A 157 30.85 9.31 12.64
C ASP A 157 29.35 8.97 12.47
N ILE A 158 29.04 7.83 11.85
CA ILE A 158 27.68 7.30 11.77
C ILE A 158 27.45 6.36 12.94
N ASP A 159 26.38 6.61 13.69
CA ASP A 159 25.92 5.70 14.74
C ASP A 159 25.29 4.44 14.10
N VAL A 160 25.90 3.27 14.29
CA VAL A 160 25.42 2.02 13.66
C VAL A 160 24.74 1.12 14.66
N GLU A 161 23.43 0.91 14.49
CA GLU A 161 22.64 -0.05 15.25
C GLU A 161 22.43 -1.34 14.44
N LEU A 162 22.79 -2.49 15.03
CA LEU A 162 22.66 -3.81 14.38
C LEU A 162 21.50 -4.62 14.97
N GLY A 163 20.99 -5.56 14.18
CA GLY A 163 20.04 -6.58 14.61
C GLY A 163 18.59 -6.12 14.75
N GLU A 164 17.71 -7.09 14.95
CA GLU A 164 16.33 -6.89 15.35
C GLU A 164 16.30 -6.72 16.88
N ARG A 165 15.64 -5.67 17.38
CA ARG A 165 15.43 -5.55 18.84
C ARG A 165 14.38 -6.59 19.24
N LEU A 166 14.64 -7.31 20.32
CA LEU A 166 13.63 -8.18 20.92
C LEU A 166 12.50 -7.29 21.46
N GLU A 167 11.26 -7.80 21.50
CA GLU A 167 10.12 -7.05 22.06
C GLU A 167 10.39 -6.57 23.50
N SER A 168 11.22 -7.30 24.24
CA SER A 168 11.72 -6.94 25.57
C SER A 168 12.64 -5.71 25.62
N ASP A 169 13.29 -5.37 24.50
CA ASP A 169 14.22 -4.22 24.36
C ASP A 169 13.52 -2.95 23.86
N ILE A 170 12.21 -3.03 23.64
CA ILE A 170 11.36 -1.87 23.39
C ILE A 170 11.04 -1.30 24.77
N PRO A 171 11.61 -0.14 25.17
CA PRO A 171 11.17 0.52 26.38
C PRO A 171 9.69 0.80 26.19
N ILE A 172 8.84 0.16 27.01
CA ILE A 172 7.46 0.60 27.18
C ILE A 172 7.59 2.09 27.51
N PRO A 173 7.01 3.00 26.72
CA PRO A 173 7.17 4.42 27.00
C PRO A 173 6.68 4.65 28.42
N THR A 174 7.60 4.91 29.35
CA THR A 174 7.23 5.43 30.66
C THR A 174 6.54 6.74 30.35
N PRO A 175 5.22 6.86 30.57
CA PRO A 175 4.52 8.08 30.23
C PRO A 175 5.22 9.21 30.96
N LEU A 176 5.69 10.21 30.19
CA LEU A 176 6.08 11.49 30.77
C LEU A 176 4.88 11.94 31.60
N LEU A 177 5.05 11.93 32.92
CA LEU A 177 3.99 11.98 33.93
C LEU A 177 3.08 13.23 33.86
N ASN A 178 3.27 14.15 32.90
CA ASN A 178 2.53 15.41 32.83
C ASN A 178 2.12 15.85 31.41
N THR A 179 2.17 14.97 30.39
CA THR A 179 1.53 15.28 29.10
C THR A 179 0.32 14.35 28.94
N PRO A 180 -0.93 14.86 28.98
CA PRO A 180 -2.07 14.02 28.66
C PRO A 180 -1.87 13.48 27.24
N ALA A 181 -1.68 12.18 27.11
CA ALA A 181 -1.63 11.54 25.82
C ALA A 181 -2.91 11.93 25.06
N PRO A 182 -2.83 12.45 23.82
CA PRO A 182 -4.03 12.73 23.06
C PRO A 182 -4.83 11.44 23.00
N LEU A 183 -6.06 11.47 23.54
CA LEU A 183 -6.95 10.32 23.50
C LEU A 183 -7.04 9.84 22.05
N PRO A 184 -6.86 8.54 21.78
CA PRO A 184 -6.91 8.03 20.41
C PRO A 184 -8.26 8.40 19.80
N ILE A 185 -8.23 9.17 18.71
CA ILE A 185 -9.44 9.57 17.97
C ILE A 185 -10.08 8.28 17.45
N LYS A 186 -11.23 7.89 18.02
CA LYS A 186 -12.01 6.76 17.54
C LYS A 186 -12.79 7.22 16.31
N LEU A 187 -12.36 6.79 15.13
CA LEU A 187 -13.10 7.04 13.89
C LEU A 187 -14.23 6.01 13.76
N GLN A 188 -15.45 6.49 13.51
CA GLN A 188 -16.64 5.67 13.28
C GLN A 188 -17.15 5.84 11.85
N PRO A 189 -17.64 4.78 11.18
CA PRO A 189 -18.29 4.96 9.90
C PRO A 189 -19.56 5.81 10.03
N THR A 190 -19.93 6.51 8.96
CA THR A 190 -21.22 7.17 8.86
C THR A 190 -22.34 6.14 8.75
N ARG A 191 -23.57 6.57 9.04
CA ARG A 191 -24.76 5.71 8.95
C ARG A 191 -25.17 5.39 7.51
N GLN A 192 -24.73 6.21 6.56
CA GLN A 192 -24.87 5.94 5.13
C GLN A 192 -23.50 5.53 4.61
N ILE A 193 -23.37 4.29 4.15
CA ILE A 193 -22.09 3.71 3.73
C ILE A 193 -22.13 3.47 2.22
N ASN A 194 -21.18 4.07 1.51
CA ASN A 194 -20.96 3.83 0.10
C ASN A 194 -20.13 2.56 -0.11
N LEU A 195 -20.66 1.60 -0.86
CA LEU A 195 -20.00 0.37 -1.26
C LEU A 195 -19.31 0.55 -2.61
N ASP A 196 -17.98 0.43 -2.59
CA ASP A 196 -17.18 0.31 -3.81
C ASP A 196 -17.42 -1.05 -4.51
N LEU A 197 -17.17 -1.12 -5.82
CA LEU A 197 -17.29 -2.34 -6.62
C LEU A 197 -16.55 -3.52 -5.99
N SER A 198 -15.37 -3.26 -5.44
CA SER A 198 -14.54 -4.29 -4.82
C SER A 198 -15.19 -4.95 -3.60
N VAL A 199 -16.01 -4.19 -2.87
CA VAL A 199 -16.77 -4.69 -1.72
C VAL A 199 -18.02 -5.42 -2.19
N LEU A 200 -18.72 -4.92 -3.21
CA LEU A 200 -19.86 -5.65 -3.79
C LEU A 200 -19.45 -7.07 -4.23
N VAL A 201 -18.33 -7.19 -4.94
CA VAL A 201 -17.79 -8.50 -5.37
C VAL A 201 -17.41 -9.37 -4.16
N ALA A 202 -16.79 -8.79 -3.14
CA ALA A 202 -16.41 -9.53 -1.94
C ALA A 202 -17.62 -9.97 -1.11
N LEU A 203 -18.69 -9.17 -1.06
CA LEU A 203 -19.93 -9.47 -0.34
C LEU A 203 -20.72 -10.62 -0.97
N VAL A 204 -20.56 -10.90 -2.26
CA VAL A 204 -21.28 -12.02 -2.92
C VAL A 204 -20.42 -13.27 -3.09
N SER A 205 -19.10 -13.13 -2.94
CA SER A 205 -18.12 -14.20 -3.17
C SER A 205 -18.34 -15.41 -2.26
N ASP A 206 -18.22 -16.59 -2.84
CA ASP A 206 -18.32 -17.84 -2.07
C ASP A 206 -17.24 -17.98 -0.99
N LEU A 207 -16.07 -17.33 -1.11
CA LEU A 207 -15.04 -17.35 -0.06
C LEU A 207 -15.51 -16.69 1.24
N THR A 208 -16.29 -15.61 1.12
CA THR A 208 -16.86 -14.89 2.26
C THR A 208 -17.91 -15.74 2.98
N HIS A 209 -18.70 -16.52 2.22
CA HIS A 209 -19.84 -17.28 2.76
C HIS A 209 -19.53 -18.74 3.10
N SER A 210 -18.53 -19.35 2.49
CA SER A 210 -18.22 -20.77 2.67
C SER A 210 -17.69 -21.08 4.07
N PRO A 211 -17.89 -22.31 4.58
CA PRO A 211 -17.26 -22.76 5.81
C PRO A 211 -15.74 -22.56 5.78
N LEU A 212 -15.20 -22.00 6.86
CA LEU A 212 -13.76 -21.79 7.00
C LEU A 212 -13.04 -23.14 7.07
N PRO A 213 -11.83 -23.25 6.50
CA PRO A 213 -11.00 -24.43 6.70
C PRO A 213 -10.58 -24.52 8.18
N SER A 214 -10.41 -25.75 8.64
CA SER A 214 -10.00 -26.07 10.02
C SER A 214 -8.49 -25.88 10.24
N SER A 215 -7.70 -25.81 9.16
CA SER A 215 -6.24 -25.74 9.19
C SER A 215 -5.68 -25.02 7.97
N VAL A 216 -4.42 -24.58 8.06
CA VAL A 216 -3.68 -23.93 6.96
C VAL A 216 -3.44 -24.91 5.80
N GLU A 217 -3.26 -26.18 6.15
CA GLU A 217 -3.07 -27.28 5.21
C GLU A 217 -4.34 -27.51 4.39
N GLU A 218 -5.50 -27.55 5.05
CA GLU A 218 -6.80 -27.64 4.37
C GLU A 218 -7.04 -26.43 3.47
N ALA A 219 -6.75 -25.21 3.95
CA ALA A 219 -6.87 -23.98 3.18
C ALA A 219 -6.05 -24.04 1.88
N THR A 220 -4.82 -24.53 1.97
CA THR A 220 -3.92 -24.69 0.80
C THR A 220 -4.44 -25.78 -0.13
N ALA A 221 -4.90 -26.91 0.41
CA ALA A 221 -5.40 -28.03 -0.38
C ALA A 221 -6.64 -27.68 -1.21
N ARG A 222 -7.54 -26.81 -0.72
CA ARG A 222 -8.77 -26.40 -1.42
C ARG A 222 -8.52 -25.78 -2.79
N PHE A 223 -7.42 -25.05 -2.96
CA PHE A 223 -7.13 -24.30 -4.20
C PHE A 223 -5.98 -24.91 -5.00
N LEU A 224 -5.48 -26.07 -4.60
CA LEU A 224 -4.48 -26.81 -5.33
C LEU A 224 -5.15 -27.63 -6.44
N PRO A 225 -4.77 -27.46 -7.72
CA PRO A 225 -5.36 -28.23 -8.81
C PRO A 225 -5.20 -29.74 -8.55
N PRO A 226 -6.23 -30.57 -8.88
CA PRO A 226 -6.17 -32.01 -8.73
C PRO A 226 -4.95 -32.61 -9.43
N GLN A 227 -4.40 -33.69 -8.87
CA GLN A 227 -3.17 -34.32 -9.38
C GLN A 227 -3.27 -34.70 -10.88
N ARG A 228 -4.42 -35.27 -11.29
CA ARG A 228 -4.76 -35.57 -12.70
C ARG A 228 -4.66 -34.37 -13.65
N TYR A 229 -4.95 -33.15 -13.20
CA TYR A 229 -4.84 -31.93 -14.02
C TYR A 229 -3.38 -31.47 -14.16
N ARG A 230 -2.55 -31.76 -13.15
CA ARG A 230 -1.09 -31.52 -13.21
C ARG A 230 -0.42 -32.49 -14.16
N GLU A 231 -0.89 -33.74 -14.20
CA GLU A 231 -0.34 -34.82 -15.03
C GLU A 231 -0.80 -34.75 -16.49
N TRP A 232 -2.04 -34.29 -16.76
CA TRP A 232 -2.60 -34.17 -18.11
C TRP A 232 -1.88 -33.16 -19.01
N LYS A 233 -1.27 -32.10 -18.45
CA LYS A 233 -0.67 -31.02 -19.26
C LYS A 233 0.75 -31.46 -19.65
N PRO A 234 0.98 -31.94 -20.89
CA PRO A 234 2.28 -32.43 -21.27
C PRO A 234 3.26 -31.26 -21.34
N GLN A 235 4.48 -31.54 -20.92
CA GLN A 235 5.62 -30.64 -20.88
C GLN A 235 6.10 -30.37 -22.31
N ASP A 236 5.31 -29.65 -23.11
CA ASP A 236 5.57 -29.51 -24.54
C ASP A 236 5.49 -28.04 -24.98
N ARG A 237 6.62 -27.35 -24.85
CA ARG A 237 7.47 -26.93 -25.99
C ARG A 237 8.56 -25.95 -25.54
N LEU A 238 9.81 -26.40 -25.70
CA LEU A 238 10.97 -25.63 -26.18
C LEU A 238 11.14 -24.20 -25.63
N ALA A 239 11.80 -24.06 -24.49
CA ALA A 239 12.60 -22.87 -24.20
C ALA A 239 13.79 -23.28 -23.32
N VAL A 240 14.92 -23.44 -23.98
CA VAL A 240 16.25 -23.24 -23.39
C VAL A 240 16.23 -21.80 -22.82
N ASP A 241 16.73 -21.63 -21.59
CA ASP A 241 16.85 -20.34 -20.87
C ASP A 241 15.62 -19.78 -20.14
N ALA A 242 15.17 -20.45 -19.06
CA ALA A 242 14.57 -19.75 -17.91
C ALA A 242 14.80 -20.56 -16.61
N PRO A 243 15.27 -19.93 -15.51
CA PRO A 243 15.57 -20.65 -14.28
C PRO A 243 14.28 -21.05 -13.54
N GLU A 244 14.22 -22.34 -13.20
CA GLU A 244 13.43 -22.98 -12.14
C GLU A 244 11.91 -22.69 -12.10
N SER A 245 11.14 -23.51 -12.84
CA SER A 245 9.75 -23.79 -12.50
C SER A 245 9.64 -25.13 -11.78
N ILE A 246 9.31 -25.09 -10.49
CA ILE A 246 9.06 -26.32 -9.69
C ILE A 246 7.67 -26.84 -10.07
N GLY A 247 7.62 -27.98 -10.78
CA GLY A 247 6.43 -28.85 -10.83
C GLY A 247 5.42 -28.65 -11.97
N GLY A 248 5.79 -28.10 -13.13
CA GLY A 248 4.99 -28.19 -14.36
C GLY A 248 3.64 -27.43 -14.40
N VAL A 249 3.28 -26.70 -13.33
CA VAL A 249 2.09 -25.86 -13.29
C VAL A 249 2.43 -24.45 -13.79
N SER A 250 1.60 -23.88 -14.68
CA SER A 250 1.76 -22.49 -15.12
C SER A 250 1.89 -21.56 -13.91
N GLN A 251 2.89 -20.67 -13.91
CA GLN A 251 3.13 -19.72 -12.82
C GLN A 251 1.86 -18.94 -12.46
N ASP A 252 0.98 -18.70 -13.42
CA ASP A 252 -0.27 -17.97 -13.18
C ASP A 252 -1.25 -18.78 -12.34
N ILE A 253 -1.44 -20.07 -12.61
CA ILE A 253 -2.33 -20.92 -11.78
C ILE A 253 -1.80 -20.99 -10.34
N VAL A 254 -0.47 -21.10 -10.17
CA VAL A 254 0.16 -21.08 -8.85
C VAL A 254 -0.06 -19.74 -8.15
N LYS A 255 0.05 -18.61 -8.87
CA LYS A 255 -0.23 -17.27 -8.33
C LYS A 255 -1.70 -17.13 -7.89
N HIS A 256 -2.65 -17.59 -8.70
CA HIS A 256 -4.08 -17.54 -8.37
C HIS A 256 -4.42 -18.42 -7.16
N SER A 257 -3.92 -19.66 -7.14
CA SER A 257 -4.08 -20.58 -6.00
C SER A 257 -3.52 -19.99 -4.70
N ARG A 258 -2.33 -19.37 -4.76
CA ARG A 258 -1.72 -18.67 -3.62
C ARG A 258 -2.54 -17.47 -3.15
N ALA A 259 -3.09 -16.69 -4.08
CA ALA A 259 -3.93 -15.54 -3.76
C ALA A 259 -5.23 -15.98 -3.05
N LEU A 260 -5.91 -17.00 -3.57
CA LEU A 260 -7.09 -17.61 -2.96
C LEU A 260 -6.81 -18.18 -1.56
N THR A 261 -5.68 -18.89 -1.43
CA THR A 261 -5.22 -19.40 -0.12
C THR A 261 -4.96 -18.26 0.86
N THR A 262 -4.30 -17.19 0.41
CA THR A 262 -4.04 -16.02 1.26
C THR A 262 -5.34 -15.36 1.71
N HIS A 263 -6.33 -15.28 0.82
CA HIS A 263 -7.65 -14.74 1.12
C HIS A 263 -8.36 -15.58 2.19
N ILE A 264 -8.45 -16.91 2.01
CA ILE A 264 -9.15 -17.74 3.01
C ILE A 264 -8.45 -17.71 4.38
N LEU A 265 -7.12 -17.62 4.41
CA LEU A 265 -6.37 -17.49 5.67
C LEU A 265 -6.67 -16.16 6.38
N GLN A 266 -6.95 -15.09 5.63
CA GLN A 266 -7.42 -13.82 6.21
C GLN A 266 -8.83 -13.97 6.78
N GLU A 267 -9.73 -14.63 6.04
CA GLU A 267 -11.09 -14.92 6.50
C GLU A 267 -11.13 -15.78 7.77
N MET A 268 -10.17 -16.69 7.95
CA MET A 268 -10.00 -17.46 9.19
C MET A 268 -9.63 -16.60 10.40
N GLY A 269 -8.84 -15.54 10.19
CA GLY A 269 -8.43 -14.64 11.26
C GLY A 269 -9.54 -13.66 11.64
N LYS A 270 -10.01 -12.89 10.66
CA LYS A 270 -11.15 -11.98 10.81
C LYS A 270 -11.79 -11.76 9.44
N GLY A 271 -12.96 -12.35 9.23
CA GLY A 271 -13.67 -12.22 7.96
C GLY A 271 -14.24 -10.83 7.71
N LEU A 272 -14.43 -10.50 6.42
CA LEU A 272 -15.01 -9.25 5.93
C LEU A 272 -16.31 -8.88 6.67
N LEU A 273 -17.27 -9.82 6.70
CA LEU A 273 -18.58 -9.59 7.32
C LEU A 273 -18.48 -9.42 8.85
N GLN A 274 -17.55 -10.12 9.49
CA GLN A 274 -17.30 -9.96 10.93
C GLN A 274 -16.72 -8.57 11.23
N GLU A 275 -15.78 -8.09 10.41
CA GLU A 275 -15.27 -6.73 10.55
C GLU A 275 -16.37 -5.68 10.36
N ILE A 276 -17.24 -5.88 9.37
CA ILE A 276 -18.38 -4.99 9.16
C ILE A 276 -19.29 -4.99 10.38
N HIS A 277 -19.71 -6.17 10.85
CA HIS A 277 -20.55 -6.33 12.03
C HIS A 277 -19.97 -5.61 13.27
N ASP A 278 -18.71 -5.88 13.60
CA ASP A 278 -18.07 -5.30 14.78
C ASP A 278 -18.03 -3.76 14.74
N LYS A 279 -17.81 -3.19 13.56
CA LYS A 279 -17.74 -1.73 13.39
C LYS A 279 -19.10 -1.07 13.41
N LEU A 280 -20.15 -1.76 12.97
CA LEU A 280 -21.51 -1.26 13.01
C LEU A 280 -22.17 -1.43 14.39
N ALA A 281 -21.73 -2.41 15.19
CA ALA A 281 -22.24 -2.61 16.55
C ALA A 281 -22.04 -1.37 17.45
N ASP A 282 -21.01 -0.57 17.17
CA ASP A 282 -20.71 0.69 17.86
C ASP A 282 -21.59 1.88 17.42
N LEU A 283 -22.39 1.73 16.35
CA LEU A 283 -23.23 2.81 15.81
C LEU A 283 -24.64 2.77 16.40
N SER A 284 -25.12 3.94 16.82
CA SER A 284 -26.51 4.11 17.25
C SER A 284 -27.45 4.34 16.05
N GLY A 285 -28.42 3.44 15.86
CA GLY A 285 -29.53 3.58 14.92
C GLY A 285 -29.34 2.86 13.58
N PRO A 286 -30.35 2.89 12.68
CA PRO A 286 -30.27 2.22 11.39
C PRO A 286 -29.11 2.72 10.53
N VAL A 287 -28.46 1.77 9.86
CA VAL A 287 -27.38 1.95 8.89
C VAL A 287 -27.93 1.58 7.51
N GLU A 288 -27.53 2.32 6.49
CA GLU A 288 -27.93 2.12 5.10
C GLU A 288 -26.71 1.94 4.21
N PHE A 289 -26.80 1.01 3.27
CA PHE A 289 -25.76 0.76 2.28
C PHE A 289 -26.19 1.28 0.92
N TRP A 290 -25.26 1.94 0.24
CA TRP A 290 -25.50 2.61 -1.03
C TRP A 290 -24.40 2.24 -2.04
N THR A 291 -24.72 2.25 -3.32
CA THR A 291 -23.72 2.09 -4.39
C THR A 291 -24.15 2.80 -5.66
N SER A 292 -23.26 2.90 -6.66
CA SER A 292 -23.57 3.47 -7.96
C SER A 292 -24.18 2.45 -8.92
N GLU A 293 -24.96 2.96 -9.88
CA GLU A 293 -25.47 2.17 -11.01
C GLU A 293 -24.32 1.46 -11.75
N GLU A 294 -23.22 2.19 -11.99
CA GLU A 294 -22.02 1.65 -12.63
C GLU A 294 -21.41 0.48 -11.83
N ALA A 295 -21.30 0.61 -10.50
CA ALA A 295 -20.75 -0.45 -9.66
C ALA A 295 -21.69 -1.67 -9.61
N ARG A 296 -23.01 -1.45 -9.56
CA ARG A 296 -24.02 -2.52 -9.68
C ARG A 296 -23.85 -3.30 -10.98
N GLU A 297 -23.88 -2.61 -12.12
CA GLU A 297 -23.80 -3.24 -13.44
C GLU A 297 -22.49 -4.02 -13.63
N ARG A 298 -21.37 -3.45 -13.17
CA ARG A 298 -20.07 -4.14 -13.21
C ARG A 298 -20.06 -5.36 -12.31
N CYS A 299 -20.60 -5.27 -11.09
CA CYS A 299 -20.70 -6.41 -10.18
C CYS A 299 -21.50 -7.54 -10.85
N MET A 300 -22.68 -7.23 -11.39
CA MET A 300 -23.52 -8.20 -12.11
C MET A 300 -22.79 -8.83 -13.29
N ARG A 301 -22.07 -8.04 -14.10
CA ARG A 301 -21.30 -8.54 -15.25
C ARG A 301 -20.13 -9.44 -14.85
N ILE A 302 -19.44 -9.11 -13.77
CA ILE A 302 -18.35 -9.95 -13.23
C ILE A 302 -18.94 -11.28 -12.78
N VAL A 303 -19.96 -11.24 -11.93
CA VAL A 303 -20.59 -12.43 -11.37
C VAL A 303 -21.22 -13.30 -12.46
N SER A 304 -21.87 -12.71 -13.48
CA SER A 304 -22.43 -13.48 -14.61
C SER A 304 -21.36 -14.14 -15.49
N ARG A 305 -20.13 -13.63 -15.49
CA ARG A 305 -19.04 -14.13 -16.34
C ARG A 305 -18.20 -15.18 -15.65
N ILE A 306 -17.93 -15.02 -14.35
CA ILE A 306 -16.99 -15.86 -13.60
C ILE A 306 -17.56 -16.43 -12.30
N GLY A 307 -18.74 -16.01 -11.85
CA GLY A 307 -19.35 -16.50 -10.63
C GLY A 307 -20.16 -17.79 -10.82
N GLY A 308 -20.23 -18.59 -9.76
CA GLY A 308 -21.12 -19.75 -9.67
C GLY A 308 -22.55 -19.38 -9.30
N GLU A 309 -23.44 -20.38 -9.30
CA GLU A 309 -24.88 -20.20 -9.03
C GLU A 309 -25.17 -19.48 -7.71
N ARG A 310 -24.37 -19.76 -6.67
CA ARG A 310 -24.51 -19.13 -5.35
C ARG A 310 -24.19 -17.65 -5.37
N GLU A 311 -23.16 -17.25 -6.10
CA GLU A 311 -22.68 -15.87 -6.19
C GLU A 311 -23.64 -15.04 -7.04
N VAL A 312 -24.15 -15.61 -8.14
CA VAL A 312 -25.21 -15.02 -8.97
C VAL A 312 -26.45 -14.74 -8.12
N ARG A 313 -26.94 -15.75 -7.39
CA ARG A 313 -28.09 -15.61 -6.48
C ARG A 313 -27.88 -14.50 -5.45
N ARG A 314 -26.69 -14.42 -4.83
CA ARG A 314 -26.40 -13.35 -3.85
C ARG A 314 -26.36 -11.98 -4.50
N ALA A 315 -25.79 -11.86 -5.71
CA ALA A 315 -25.76 -10.61 -6.44
C ALA A 315 -27.17 -10.12 -6.82
N GLU A 316 -28.05 -11.02 -7.27
CA GLU A 316 -29.47 -10.71 -7.52
C GLU A 316 -30.20 -10.32 -6.24
N ALA A 317 -29.90 -10.98 -5.12
CA ALA A 317 -30.48 -10.65 -3.82
C ALA A 317 -30.02 -9.29 -3.27
N LEU A 318 -28.81 -8.80 -3.61
CA LEU A 318 -28.38 -7.44 -3.26
C LEU A 318 -29.20 -6.35 -3.95
N PHE A 319 -29.67 -6.64 -5.17
CA PHE A 319 -30.38 -5.72 -6.05
C PHE A 319 -31.71 -6.34 -6.50
N PRO A 320 -32.65 -6.60 -5.57
CA PRO A 320 -33.88 -7.28 -5.90
C PRO A 320 -34.67 -6.50 -6.94
N ILE A 321 -34.99 -7.17 -8.05
CA ILE A 321 -35.92 -6.66 -9.06
C ILE A 321 -37.33 -7.09 -8.61
N ASP A 322 -38.30 -6.18 -8.70
CA ASP A 322 -39.70 -6.49 -8.40
C ASP A 322 -40.13 -7.75 -9.20
N PRO A 323 -40.78 -8.75 -8.56
CA PRO A 323 -41.59 -8.65 -7.34
C PRO A 323 -40.95 -9.17 -6.04
N ILE A 324 -39.62 -9.36 -5.96
CA ILE A 324 -38.98 -9.99 -4.78
C ILE A 324 -39.05 -9.05 -3.57
N THR A 325 -39.64 -9.52 -2.46
CA THR A 325 -39.69 -8.74 -1.21
C THR A 325 -38.32 -8.67 -0.54
N THR A 326 -38.07 -7.64 0.28
CA THR A 326 -36.79 -7.52 1.02
C THR A 326 -36.50 -8.74 1.90
N ALA A 327 -37.52 -9.35 2.52
CA ALA A 327 -37.35 -10.53 3.36
C ALA A 327 -36.97 -11.79 2.57
N GLU A 328 -37.50 -11.93 1.35
CA GLU A 328 -37.12 -13.00 0.42
C GLU A 328 -35.70 -12.79 -0.09
N ALA A 329 -35.35 -11.55 -0.48
CA ALA A 329 -33.99 -11.20 -0.87
C ALA A 329 -32.99 -11.52 0.25
N GLU A 330 -33.34 -11.22 1.51
CA GLU A 330 -32.52 -11.56 2.67
C GLU A 330 -32.31 -13.06 2.83
N THR A 331 -33.38 -13.83 2.63
CA THR A 331 -33.34 -15.30 2.65
C THR A 331 -32.42 -15.84 1.56
N LEU A 332 -32.55 -15.31 0.33
CA LEU A 332 -31.74 -15.71 -0.82
C LEU A 332 -30.27 -15.33 -0.67
N PHE A 333 -29.97 -14.16 -0.08
CA PHE A 333 -28.59 -13.72 0.13
C PHE A 333 -27.85 -14.61 1.13
N TRP A 334 -28.48 -14.91 2.27
CA TRP A 334 -27.85 -15.69 3.34
C TRP A 334 -27.93 -17.21 3.12
N GLN A 335 -28.63 -17.68 2.09
CA GLN A 335 -28.69 -19.11 1.77
C GLN A 335 -27.30 -19.69 1.48
N ASP A 336 -27.01 -20.82 2.13
CA ASP A 336 -25.71 -21.52 2.15
C ASP A 336 -24.54 -20.70 2.72
N SER A 337 -24.83 -19.65 3.49
CA SER A 337 -23.80 -18.90 4.20
C SER A 337 -23.48 -19.51 5.56
N ARG A 338 -22.21 -19.43 5.96
CA ARG A 338 -21.77 -19.69 7.34
C ARG A 338 -22.28 -18.65 8.35
N TYR A 339 -22.77 -17.50 7.90
CA TYR A 339 -23.32 -16.46 8.75
C TYR A 339 -24.85 -16.59 8.84
N PRO A 340 -25.45 -16.25 10.00
CA PRO A 340 -26.90 -16.27 10.15
C PRO A 340 -27.58 -15.17 9.32
N ARG A 341 -28.90 -15.28 9.15
CA ARG A 341 -29.72 -14.19 8.60
C ARG A 341 -29.57 -12.92 9.44
N ASN A 342 -29.64 -11.76 8.80
CA ASN A 342 -29.41 -10.46 9.42
C ASN A 342 -28.09 -10.32 10.20
N PHE A 343 -27.05 -11.09 9.83
CA PHE A 343 -25.74 -10.94 10.47
C PHE A 343 -25.19 -9.51 10.33
N ILE A 344 -25.46 -8.84 9.20
CA ILE A 344 -25.33 -7.39 9.05
C ILE A 344 -26.60 -6.83 8.39
N PRO A 345 -27.01 -5.58 8.68
CA PRO A 345 -28.21 -4.95 8.10
C PRO A 345 -27.93 -4.47 6.67
N LEU A 346 -27.50 -5.37 5.78
CA LEU A 346 -27.00 -5.04 4.44
C LEU A 346 -28.10 -4.67 3.43
N LEU A 347 -29.27 -5.30 3.56
CA LEU A 347 -30.31 -5.26 2.54
C LEU A 347 -31.44 -4.27 2.89
N PRO A 348 -31.99 -3.56 1.88
CA PRO A 348 -31.54 -3.51 0.48
C PRO A 348 -30.30 -2.63 0.29
N VAL A 349 -29.42 -2.99 -0.67
CA VAL A 349 -28.39 -2.06 -1.13
C VAL A 349 -29.04 -1.05 -2.07
N ARG A 350 -29.04 0.22 -1.65
CA ARG A 350 -29.69 1.31 -2.38
C ARG A 350 -28.78 1.82 -3.50
N LEU A 351 -29.38 2.25 -4.59
CA LEU A 351 -28.67 2.93 -5.67
C LEU A 351 -28.74 4.42 -5.43
N TYR A 352 -27.66 5.14 -5.77
CA TYR A 352 -27.71 6.59 -5.75
C TYR A 352 -28.92 7.09 -6.55
N PRO A 353 -29.65 8.09 -6.05
CA PRO A 353 -30.59 8.79 -6.92
C PRO A 353 -29.79 9.28 -8.14
N ALA A 354 -30.38 9.13 -9.34
CA ALA A 354 -29.83 9.71 -10.56
C ALA A 354 -29.40 11.15 -10.26
N PRO A 355 -28.22 11.60 -10.74
CA PRO A 355 -27.65 12.86 -10.33
C PRO A 355 -28.71 13.96 -10.44
N PRO A 356 -29.01 14.70 -9.36
CA PRO A 356 -29.82 15.89 -9.51
C PRO A 356 -29.09 16.81 -10.50
N LEU A 357 -29.86 17.53 -11.30
CA LEU A 357 -29.40 18.66 -12.12
C LEU A 357 -28.39 19.52 -11.34
N PRO A 358 -27.46 20.23 -12.04
CA PRO A 358 -26.37 20.97 -11.42
C PRO A 358 -26.84 21.75 -10.19
N PRO A 359 -25.99 21.82 -9.14
CA PRO A 359 -26.40 22.30 -7.83
C PRO A 359 -27.10 23.65 -7.97
N VAL A 360 -28.38 23.68 -7.64
CA VAL A 360 -29.14 24.93 -7.55
C VAL A 360 -28.41 25.80 -6.52
N GLU A 361 -28.00 27.00 -6.93
CA GLU A 361 -27.43 28.01 -6.05
C GLU A 361 -28.33 28.15 -4.81
N GLY A 362 -27.80 27.79 -3.63
CA GLY A 362 -28.53 27.88 -2.36
C GLY A 362 -28.89 26.55 -1.68
N THR A 363 -28.49 25.39 -2.21
CA THR A 363 -28.54 24.15 -1.42
C THR A 363 -27.61 24.23 -0.21
N PRO A 364 -28.05 23.82 1.00
CA PRO A 364 -27.23 23.88 2.21
C PRO A 364 -25.95 23.07 1.98
N LYS A 365 -24.80 23.72 2.21
CA LYS A 365 -23.46 23.11 2.09
C LYS A 365 -23.47 21.78 2.86
N PRO A 366 -23.07 20.65 2.24
CA PRO A 366 -23.06 19.38 2.92
C PRO A 366 -22.28 19.52 4.24
N HIS A 367 -22.92 19.18 5.35
CA HIS A 367 -22.40 19.32 6.71
C HIS A 367 -21.24 18.35 7.03
N ALA A 368 -20.55 17.79 6.04
CA ALA A 368 -19.45 16.86 6.26
C ALA A 368 -18.10 17.59 6.22
N ARG A 369 -17.56 17.84 7.41
CA ARG A 369 -16.21 18.35 7.68
C ARG A 369 -15.08 17.34 7.32
N LEU A 370 -15.14 16.66 6.17
CA LEU A 370 -14.09 15.73 5.67
C LEU A 370 -13.96 15.77 4.14
N PRO A 371 -12.74 15.59 3.60
CA PRO A 371 -11.92 16.71 3.19
C PRO A 371 -12.20 17.04 1.73
N ARG A 372 -12.68 18.27 1.45
CA ARG A 372 -12.65 18.90 0.11
C ARG A 372 -11.41 18.52 -0.71
N PRO A 373 -10.19 18.51 -0.13
CA PRO A 373 -8.98 17.93 -0.74
C PRO A 373 -9.13 16.60 -1.49
N MET A 374 -9.83 15.62 -0.92
CA MET A 374 -10.02 14.31 -1.55
C MET A 374 -11.02 14.38 -2.70
N ALA A 375 -12.12 15.10 -2.54
CA ALA A 375 -13.12 15.25 -3.60
C ALA A 375 -12.52 16.02 -4.80
N THR A 376 -11.80 17.11 -4.54
CA THR A 376 -11.12 17.89 -5.58
C THR A 376 -10.11 17.03 -6.34
N GLU A 377 -9.22 16.32 -5.64
CA GLU A 377 -8.21 15.49 -6.31
C GLU A 377 -8.83 14.30 -7.03
N ALA A 378 -9.82 13.64 -6.43
CA ALA A 378 -10.50 12.53 -7.09
C ALA A 378 -11.25 12.99 -8.34
N ALA A 379 -11.86 14.18 -8.34
CA ALA A 379 -12.48 14.79 -9.52
C ALA A 379 -11.44 15.12 -10.61
N GLU A 380 -10.27 15.66 -10.23
CA GLU A 380 -9.16 15.91 -11.17
C GLU A 380 -8.60 14.63 -11.79
N ILE A 381 -8.59 13.52 -11.04
CA ILE A 381 -8.18 12.21 -11.56
C ILE A 381 -9.26 11.63 -12.49
N THR A 382 -10.54 11.89 -12.23
CA THR A 382 -11.66 11.27 -12.96
C THR A 382 -12.07 12.08 -14.22
N THR A 383 -11.11 12.65 -14.94
CA THR A 383 -11.37 13.43 -16.15
C THR A 383 -11.95 12.58 -17.29
N PRO A 384 -12.66 13.19 -18.27
CA PRO A 384 -13.31 12.49 -19.38
C PRO A 384 -12.39 11.58 -20.20
N GLU A 385 -11.08 11.83 -20.20
CA GLU A 385 -10.07 11.01 -20.88
C GLU A 385 -10.02 9.58 -20.30
N MET A 386 -10.13 9.42 -18.98
CA MET A 386 -10.23 8.08 -18.36
C MET A 386 -11.56 7.39 -18.68
N GLU A 387 -12.65 8.14 -18.84
CA GLU A 387 -13.96 7.57 -19.21
C GLU A 387 -13.99 7.03 -20.65
N MET A 388 -13.30 7.71 -21.57
CA MET A 388 -13.18 7.29 -22.97
C MET A 388 -12.35 6.00 -23.10
N GLU A 389 -11.21 5.89 -22.41
CA GLU A 389 -10.38 4.68 -22.40
C GLU A 389 -11.13 3.48 -21.76
N MET A 390 -11.94 3.70 -20.72
CA MET A 390 -12.72 2.64 -20.06
C MET A 390 -13.87 2.10 -20.93
N ASN A 391 -14.52 2.96 -21.71
CA ASN A 391 -15.57 2.55 -22.64
C ASN A 391 -15.00 1.74 -23.82
N LEU A 392 -13.78 2.03 -24.24
CA LEU A 392 -13.04 1.28 -25.26
C LEU A 392 -12.59 -0.09 -24.72
N ALA A 393 -11.98 -0.15 -23.53
CA ALA A 393 -11.53 -1.41 -22.92
C ALA A 393 -12.70 -2.37 -22.58
N SER A 394 -13.89 -1.82 -22.31
CA SER A 394 -15.09 -2.62 -22.02
C SER A 394 -15.78 -3.21 -23.25
N ARG A 395 -15.42 -2.76 -24.46
CA ARG A 395 -16.01 -3.23 -25.73
C ARG A 395 -15.27 -4.42 -26.37
N GLY A 396 -14.18 -4.89 -25.76
CA GLY A 396 -13.52 -6.14 -26.15
C GLY A 396 -12.78 -6.10 -27.49
N ASP A 397 -12.56 -4.91 -28.07
CA ASP A 397 -11.86 -4.75 -29.34
C ASP A 397 -10.79 -3.66 -29.19
N GLY A 398 -9.52 -4.07 -29.24
CA GLY A 398 -8.36 -3.17 -29.20
C GLY A 398 -7.37 -3.44 -28.06
N ASP A 399 -6.13 -3.75 -28.44
CA ASP A 399 -4.95 -3.71 -27.58
C ASP A 399 -4.65 -2.25 -27.22
N VAL A 400 -5.06 -1.83 -26.01
CA VAL A 400 -4.85 -0.46 -25.53
C VAL A 400 -3.65 -0.45 -24.60
N HIS A 401 -2.58 0.22 -25.04
CA HIS A 401 -1.44 0.52 -24.17
C HIS A 401 -1.86 1.48 -23.05
N PRO A 402 -1.65 1.13 -21.76
CA PRO A 402 -2.00 2.01 -20.66
C PRO A 402 -1.14 3.28 -20.71
N THR A 403 -1.80 4.44 -20.80
CA THR A 403 -1.13 5.73 -20.61
C THR A 403 -0.62 5.86 -19.17
N LYS A 404 0.48 6.61 -18.99
CA LYS A 404 1.35 6.67 -17.78
C LYS A 404 0.69 7.25 -16.51
N ILE A 405 -0.63 7.26 -16.38
CA ILE A 405 -1.31 7.68 -15.16
C ILE A 405 -1.40 6.45 -14.24
N ASN A 406 -0.47 6.37 -13.28
CA ASN A 406 -0.42 5.43 -12.14
C ASN A 406 -1.23 4.12 -12.33
N SER A 407 -0.61 3.08 -12.87
CA SER A 407 -1.17 1.71 -13.06
C SER A 407 -1.74 1.02 -11.81
N ARG A 408 -1.75 1.71 -10.65
CA ARG A 408 -2.24 1.24 -9.36
C ARG A 408 -3.55 1.91 -8.92
N LEU A 409 -4.05 2.91 -9.64
CA LEU A 409 -5.34 3.54 -9.38
C LEU A 409 -6.42 2.81 -10.19
N SER A 410 -7.33 2.15 -9.49
CA SER A 410 -8.52 1.63 -10.13
C SER A 410 -9.52 2.77 -10.35
N PRO A 411 -9.93 3.09 -11.60
CA PRO A 411 -10.84 4.19 -11.87
C PRO A 411 -12.16 4.10 -11.09
N HIS A 412 -12.72 2.89 -10.98
CA HIS A 412 -13.98 2.68 -10.24
C HIS A 412 -13.81 2.99 -8.75
N ALA A 413 -12.66 2.64 -8.16
CA ALA A 413 -12.40 2.91 -6.74
C ALA A 413 -12.29 4.41 -6.48
N VAL A 414 -11.67 5.16 -7.40
CA VAL A 414 -11.59 6.63 -7.32
C VAL A 414 -12.97 7.25 -7.44
N LYS A 415 -13.80 6.81 -8.41
CA LYS A 415 -15.19 7.26 -8.55
C LYS A 415 -16.02 6.99 -7.31
N SER A 416 -15.93 5.79 -6.74
CA SER A 416 -16.59 5.44 -5.48
C SER A 416 -16.15 6.38 -4.36
N MET A 417 -14.85 6.59 -4.17
CA MET A 417 -14.33 7.49 -3.12
C MET A 417 -14.74 8.95 -3.33
N LEU A 418 -14.74 9.44 -4.59
CA LEU A 418 -15.25 10.76 -4.93
C LEU A 418 -16.71 10.89 -4.50
N ARG A 419 -17.55 9.92 -4.87
CA ARG A 419 -18.98 9.97 -4.56
C ARG A 419 -19.28 9.93 -3.07
N GLY A 420 -18.56 9.10 -2.32
CA GLY A 420 -18.65 9.11 -0.86
C GLY A 420 -18.22 10.45 -0.27
N ALA A 421 -17.14 11.06 -0.80
CA ALA A 421 -16.69 12.37 -0.35
C ALA A 421 -17.71 13.49 -0.65
N GLU A 422 -18.34 13.50 -1.84
CA GLU A 422 -19.38 14.45 -2.22
C GLU A 422 -20.61 14.39 -1.31
N LEU A 423 -21.03 13.17 -0.94
CA LEU A 423 -22.21 12.94 -0.11
C LEU A 423 -21.91 13.03 1.39
N GLY A 424 -20.63 13.10 1.77
CA GLY A 424 -20.21 13.05 3.18
C GLY A 424 -20.38 11.67 3.82
N TRP A 425 -20.28 10.61 3.03
CA TRP A 425 -20.48 9.21 3.43
C TRP A 425 -19.14 8.47 3.51
N THR A 426 -19.02 7.54 4.46
CA THR A 426 -17.91 6.59 4.52
C THR A 426 -17.94 5.72 3.27
N THR A 427 -16.83 5.68 2.55
CA THR A 427 -16.64 4.72 1.45
C THR A 427 -15.96 3.46 1.98
N LEU A 428 -16.66 2.33 1.88
CA LEU A 428 -16.14 1.00 2.16
C LEU A 428 -15.47 0.44 0.90
N THR A 429 -14.21 0.01 1.01
CA THR A 429 -13.45 -0.58 -0.11
C THR A 429 -12.50 -1.68 0.37
N THR A 430 -12.19 -2.64 -0.50
CA THR A 430 -11.08 -3.60 -0.28
C THR A 430 -9.79 -3.15 -0.98
N THR A 431 -9.82 -2.07 -1.76
CA THR A 431 -8.70 -1.62 -2.60
C THR A 431 -7.72 -0.67 -1.87
N LYS A 432 -6.99 -1.21 -0.89
CA LYS A 432 -5.98 -0.45 -0.12
C LYS A 432 -4.94 0.26 -1.00
N SER A 433 -4.58 -0.31 -2.14
CA SER A 433 -3.63 0.31 -3.10
C SER A 433 -4.19 1.58 -3.72
N SER A 434 -5.46 1.56 -4.16
CA SER A 434 -6.15 2.72 -4.73
C SER A 434 -6.24 3.84 -3.71
N VAL A 435 -6.61 3.52 -2.47
CA VAL A 435 -6.65 4.51 -1.37
C VAL A 435 -5.27 5.13 -1.13
N LYS A 436 -4.22 4.30 -1.03
CA LYS A 436 -2.85 4.80 -0.84
C LYS A 436 -2.38 5.68 -2.00
N ALA A 437 -2.76 5.35 -3.23
CA ALA A 437 -2.42 6.16 -4.40
C ALA A 437 -3.16 7.51 -4.36
N LEU A 438 -4.47 7.51 -4.09
CA LEU A 438 -5.25 8.74 -3.95
C LEU A 438 -4.69 9.64 -2.84
N LEU A 439 -4.37 9.09 -1.66
CA LEU A 439 -3.79 9.87 -0.56
C LEU A 439 -2.41 10.47 -0.90
N ARG A 440 -1.64 9.81 -1.78
CA ARG A 440 -0.37 10.36 -2.27
C ARG A 440 -0.59 11.56 -3.19
N GLU A 441 -1.57 11.48 -4.08
CA GLU A 441 -1.93 12.60 -4.97
C GLU A 441 -2.46 13.79 -4.14
N VAL A 442 -3.37 13.55 -3.18
CA VAL A 442 -3.84 14.58 -2.25
C VAL A 442 -2.68 15.25 -1.51
N LYS A 443 -1.70 14.46 -1.03
CA LYS A 443 -0.50 15.00 -0.37
C LYS A 443 0.36 15.81 -1.34
N ALA A 444 0.53 15.35 -2.58
CA ALA A 444 1.30 16.06 -3.60
C ALA A 444 0.63 17.39 -3.99
N ALA A 445 -0.68 17.41 -4.12
CA ALA A 445 -1.47 18.61 -4.40
C ALA A 445 -1.41 19.64 -3.26
N ARG A 446 -1.44 19.19 -1.99
CA ARG A 446 -1.18 20.05 -0.82
C ARG A 446 0.22 20.68 -0.86
N LEU A 447 1.25 19.87 -1.12
CA LEU A 447 2.63 20.38 -1.23
C LEU A 447 2.83 21.33 -2.41
N ALA A 448 2.02 21.19 -3.46
CA ALA A 448 2.02 22.09 -4.62
C ALA A 448 1.18 23.37 -4.41
N GLY A 449 0.55 23.55 -3.24
CA GLY A 449 -0.31 24.69 -2.95
C GLY A 449 -1.63 24.71 -3.72
N ARG A 450 -2.02 23.59 -4.37
CA ARG A 450 -3.30 23.47 -5.09
C ARG A 450 -4.50 23.30 -4.16
N LEU A 451 -4.24 22.86 -2.93
CA LEU A 451 -5.25 22.62 -1.92
C LEU A 451 -5.03 23.56 -0.74
N VAL A 452 -6.00 24.45 -0.50
CA VAL A 452 -6.00 25.37 0.65
C VAL A 452 -6.28 24.57 1.92
N GLU A 453 -5.49 24.78 2.97
CA GLU A 453 -5.82 24.27 4.30
C GLU A 453 -6.97 25.11 4.86
N ASP A 454 -8.17 24.52 4.93
CA ASP A 454 -9.27 25.11 5.71
C ASP A 454 -8.91 24.90 7.21
N VAL A 455 -8.36 25.92 7.86
CA VAL A 455 -7.82 25.88 9.24
C VAL A 455 -8.90 26.03 10.34
N GLU A 456 -10.19 26.06 10.02
CA GLU A 456 -11.24 26.12 11.04
C GLU A 456 -11.65 24.72 11.55
N GLU A 457 -10.75 24.01 12.23
CA GLU A 457 -11.15 22.92 13.12
C GLU A 457 -11.59 23.51 14.47
N ASP A 458 -12.89 23.51 14.75
CA ASP A 458 -13.40 23.79 16.09
C ASP A 458 -12.94 22.67 17.06
N PRO A 459 -12.07 22.96 18.03
CA PRO A 459 -11.48 21.97 18.93
C PRO A 459 -12.53 21.26 19.81
N ARG A 460 -13.77 21.76 19.85
CA ARG A 460 -14.86 21.17 20.66
C ARG A 460 -15.61 20.02 19.98
N SER A 461 -15.39 19.74 18.69
CA SER A 461 -16.08 18.61 18.00
C SER A 461 -15.25 17.31 17.95
N ALA A 462 -14.24 17.17 18.80
CA ALA A 462 -13.22 16.11 18.73
C ALA A 462 -13.72 14.70 19.09
N HIS A 463 -14.93 14.55 19.65
CA HIS A 463 -15.33 13.30 20.30
C HIS A 463 -15.93 12.22 19.40
N ASP A 464 -16.41 12.53 18.19
CA ASP A 464 -16.84 11.53 17.20
C ASP A 464 -16.52 12.02 15.78
N LYS A 465 -15.31 11.74 15.29
CA LYS A 465 -14.94 12.05 13.89
C LYS A 465 -15.40 10.88 13.00
N ALA A 466 -16.30 11.16 12.06
CA ALA A 466 -16.72 10.18 11.07
C ALA A 466 -15.52 9.75 10.19
N ALA A 467 -15.45 8.47 9.79
CA ALA A 467 -14.42 7.98 8.88
C ALA A 467 -14.81 8.31 7.43
N ALA A 468 -13.93 8.93 6.65
CA ALA A 468 -14.20 9.15 5.22
C ALA A 468 -14.02 7.85 4.39
N ILE A 469 -13.05 7.02 4.77
CA ILE A 469 -12.74 5.75 4.10
C ILE A 469 -12.66 4.66 5.16
N TRP A 470 -13.30 3.54 4.87
CA TRP A 470 -13.16 2.30 5.62
C TRP A 470 -12.57 1.24 4.68
N ILE A 471 -11.36 0.78 5.00
CA ILE A 471 -10.67 -0.27 4.25
C ILE A 471 -10.84 -1.58 5.00
N VAL A 472 -11.38 -2.59 4.34
CA VAL A 472 -11.43 -3.96 4.86
C VAL A 472 -10.51 -4.83 4.01
N ASP A 473 -9.67 -5.66 4.63
CA ASP A 473 -8.95 -6.70 3.89
C ASP A 473 -9.96 -7.82 3.58
N PRO A 474 -10.09 -8.26 2.30
CA PRO A 474 -9.07 -9.13 1.74
C PRO A 474 -8.51 -8.69 0.37
N ARG A 475 -7.24 -9.03 0.16
CA ARG A 475 -6.41 -8.59 -0.97
C ARG A 475 -6.49 -9.57 -2.13
N ASN A 476 -7.48 -9.40 -3.01
CA ASN A 476 -7.46 -9.60 -4.46
C ASN A 476 -8.88 -9.96 -4.96
N LEU A 477 -9.32 -9.32 -6.05
CA LEU A 477 -10.58 -9.60 -6.77
C LEU A 477 -10.63 -11.00 -7.44
N GLN A 478 -9.67 -11.88 -7.15
CA GLN A 478 -9.68 -13.27 -7.61
C GLN A 478 -10.59 -14.08 -6.68
N CYS A 479 -11.85 -13.68 -6.58
CA CYS A 479 -12.80 -14.19 -5.59
C CYS A 479 -13.67 -15.35 -6.09
N PHE A 480 -13.44 -15.79 -7.32
CA PHE A 480 -14.29 -16.74 -8.03
C PHE A 480 -13.50 -18.01 -8.34
N VAL A 481 -14.10 -19.17 -8.02
CA VAL A 481 -13.51 -20.51 -8.18
C VAL A 481 -14.41 -21.36 -9.07
#